data_AF-A0A6B1GWG6-F1
#
_entry.id   AF-A0A6B1GWG6-F1
#
_cell.length_a   1.000
_cell.length_b   1.000
_cell.length_c   1.000
_cell.angle_alpha   90.00
_cell.angle_beta   90.00
_cell.angle_gamma   90.00
#
_symmetry.space_group_name_H-M   'P 1'
#
loop_
_entity.id
_entity.type
_entity.pdbx_description
1 polymer ?
#
loop_
_entity_poly.entity_id
_entity_poly.type
_entity_poly.pdbx_seq_one_letter_code
_entity_poly.pdbx_strand_id
1 'polypeptide(L)'
;MNHDYDIYRSLLANLSDGVMAIEFDGTVRIANMALYQMFGLDPDAVVGHLFGELFLEFEEFEEFTQIVLDTVAERRDSERAITRVRIGDEVRSLCVTTSYLTDKQDGREKPIALIVVVADVTEVRELRESELHMTEVIKQQLDELKNAYRDIEEQTTHFP
;
A
#
# COMPACT_ATOMS: atom_id res chain seq x y z
N MET A 1 26.59 -19.90 -13.64
CA MET A 1 25.30 -19.29 -13.25
C MET A 1 25.63 -18.06 -12.42
N ASN A 2 25.04 -16.92 -12.76
CA ASN A 2 25.36 -15.64 -12.14
C ASN A 2 24.68 -15.58 -10.77
N HIS A 3 25.43 -15.83 -9.70
CA HIS A 3 24.92 -15.98 -8.33
C HIS A 3 24.03 -14.80 -7.90
N ASP A 4 24.35 -13.60 -8.36
CA ASP A 4 23.59 -12.37 -8.09
C ASP A 4 22.16 -12.42 -8.64
N TYR A 5 21.95 -13.10 -9.79
CA TYR A 5 20.63 -13.26 -10.38
C TYR A 5 19.75 -14.22 -9.58
N ASP A 6 20.33 -15.31 -9.07
CA ASP A 6 19.62 -16.29 -8.25
C ASP A 6 19.25 -15.70 -6.88
N ILE A 7 20.13 -14.87 -6.31
CA ILE A 7 19.84 -14.08 -5.10
C ILE A 7 18.71 -13.10 -5.38
N TYR A 8 18.78 -12.33 -6.46
CA TYR A 8 17.75 -11.35 -6.81
C TYR A 8 16.37 -11.99 -7.01
N ARG A 9 16.29 -13.10 -7.76
CA ARG A 9 15.03 -13.83 -7.93
C ARG A 9 14.50 -14.37 -6.61
N SER A 10 15.37 -14.91 -5.75
CA SER A 10 14.97 -15.41 -4.44
C SER A 10 14.47 -14.29 -3.54
N LEU A 11 15.11 -13.11 -3.56
CA LEU A 11 14.65 -11.96 -2.79
C LEU A 11 13.25 -11.54 -3.24
N LEU A 12 13.03 -11.33 -4.54
CA LEU A 12 11.72 -10.95 -5.07
C LEU A 12 10.62 -11.98 -4.77
N ALA A 13 10.96 -13.27 -4.81
CA ALA A 13 10.01 -14.34 -4.56
C ALA A 13 9.62 -14.49 -3.09
N ASN A 14 10.49 -14.11 -2.15
CA ASN A 14 10.25 -14.20 -0.71
C ASN A 14 9.65 -12.93 -0.10
N LEU A 15 9.58 -11.83 -0.85
CA LEU A 15 8.88 -10.62 -0.41
C LEU A 15 7.38 -10.86 -0.40
N SER A 16 6.74 -10.55 0.73
CA SER A 16 5.29 -10.50 0.84
C SER A 16 4.68 -9.31 0.08
N ASP A 17 5.49 -8.27 -0.15
CA ASP A 17 5.08 -7.09 -0.91
C ASP A 17 5.11 -7.38 -2.41
N GLY A 18 4.10 -6.91 -3.12
CA GLY A 18 4.07 -6.92 -4.58
C GLY A 18 5.13 -5.97 -5.13
N VAL A 19 5.97 -6.45 -6.04
CA VAL A 19 7.00 -5.65 -6.69
C VAL A 19 6.84 -5.78 -8.20
N MET A 20 6.82 -4.64 -8.87
CA MET A 20 6.76 -4.54 -10.32
C MET A 20 7.75 -3.51 -10.85
N ALA A 21 8.33 -3.77 -12.01
CA ALA A 21 9.13 -2.82 -12.77
C ALA A 21 8.46 -2.55 -14.12
N ILE A 22 8.22 -1.28 -14.42
CA ILE A 22 7.57 -0.80 -15.64
C ILE A 22 8.61 -0.02 -16.45
N GLU A 23 8.78 -0.36 -17.72
CA GLU A 23 9.63 0.41 -18.64
C GLU A 23 8.93 1.71 -19.09
N PHE A 24 9.67 2.64 -19.71
CA PHE A 24 9.12 3.94 -20.11
C PHE A 24 8.08 3.89 -21.22
N ASP A 25 8.02 2.79 -21.96
CA ASP A 25 6.95 2.51 -22.92
C ASP A 25 5.68 1.95 -22.26
N GLY A 26 5.71 1.75 -20.93
CA GLY A 26 4.62 1.18 -20.15
C GLY A 26 4.65 -0.34 -20.06
N THR A 27 5.65 -1.01 -20.64
CA THR A 27 5.75 -2.47 -20.60
C THR A 27 6.18 -2.95 -19.22
N VAL A 28 5.44 -3.90 -18.65
CA VAL A 28 5.82 -4.55 -17.39
C VAL A 28 6.97 -5.52 -17.64
N ARG A 29 8.16 -5.23 -17.10
CA ARG A 29 9.35 -6.06 -17.30
C ARG A 29 9.57 -7.11 -16.22
N ILE A 30 9.18 -6.81 -14.99
CA ILE A 30 9.32 -7.70 -13.85
C ILE A 30 8.07 -7.56 -13.00
N ALA A 31 7.51 -8.68 -12.55
CA ALA A 31 6.53 -8.72 -11.47
C ALA A 31 6.79 -9.99 -10.62
N ASN A 32 6.67 -9.85 -9.29
CA ASN A 32 6.85 -10.97 -8.37
C ASN A 32 5.53 -11.70 -8.07
N MET A 33 5.63 -12.86 -7.42
CA MET A 33 4.48 -13.69 -7.10
C MET A 33 3.46 -12.99 -6.19
N ALA A 34 3.94 -12.19 -5.24
CA ALA A 34 3.07 -11.44 -4.34
C ALA A 34 2.16 -10.46 -5.09
N LEU A 35 2.66 -9.79 -6.13
CA LEU A 35 1.84 -8.91 -6.96
C LEU A 35 0.69 -9.68 -7.64
N TYR A 36 0.98 -10.84 -8.24
CA TYR A 36 -0.05 -11.66 -8.89
C TYR A 36 -1.13 -12.10 -7.90
N GLN A 37 -0.72 -12.52 -6.71
CA GLN A 37 -1.63 -12.94 -5.65
C GLN A 37 -2.46 -11.79 -5.08
N MET A 38 -1.87 -10.60 -4.95
CA MET A 38 -2.58 -9.41 -4.47
C MET A 38 -3.68 -8.98 -5.43
N PHE A 39 -3.39 -8.95 -6.73
CA PHE A 39 -4.29 -8.43 -7.75
C PHE A 39 -5.13 -9.52 -8.44
N GLY A 40 -4.91 -10.80 -8.12
CA GLY A 40 -5.61 -11.92 -8.77
C GLY A 40 -5.26 -12.09 -10.26
N LEU A 41 -4.06 -11.67 -10.65
CA LEU A 41 -3.61 -11.66 -12.05
C LEU A 41 -2.95 -12.99 -12.42
N ASP A 42 -3.08 -13.37 -13.69
CA ASP A 42 -2.34 -14.49 -14.27
C ASP A 42 -0.86 -14.09 -14.48
N PRO A 43 0.12 -14.77 -13.87
CA PRO A 43 1.55 -14.48 -14.05
C PRO A 43 1.98 -14.42 -15.53
N ASP A 44 1.40 -15.26 -16.38
CA ASP A 44 1.75 -15.35 -17.81
C ASP A 44 1.16 -14.19 -18.62
N ALA A 45 0.18 -13.47 -18.07
CA ALA A 45 -0.48 -12.34 -18.70
C ALA A 45 0.11 -10.98 -18.29
N VAL A 46 1.01 -10.91 -17.31
CA VAL A 46 1.51 -9.63 -16.78
C VAL A 46 2.83 -9.21 -17.41
N VAL A 47 3.87 -10.05 -17.35
CA VAL A 47 5.19 -9.68 -17.86
C VAL A 47 5.16 -9.59 -19.39
N GLY A 48 5.69 -8.50 -19.94
CA GLY A 48 5.71 -8.21 -21.38
C GLY A 48 4.45 -7.52 -21.92
N HIS A 49 3.44 -7.31 -21.08
CA HIS A 49 2.22 -6.59 -21.46
C HIS A 49 2.26 -5.13 -20.98
N LEU A 50 1.41 -4.29 -21.57
CA LEU A 50 1.32 -2.89 -21.19
C LEU A 50 0.60 -2.76 -19.85
N PHE A 51 1.18 -2.00 -18.93
CA PHE A 51 0.56 -1.68 -17.64
C PHE A 51 -0.88 -1.14 -17.81
N GLY A 52 -1.11 -0.35 -18.86
CA GLY A 52 -2.44 0.17 -19.16
C GLY A 52 -3.47 -0.92 -19.44
N GLU A 53 -3.13 -1.95 -20.21
CA GLU A 53 -4.04 -3.05 -20.53
C GLU A 53 -4.39 -3.88 -19.28
N LEU A 54 -3.47 -3.94 -18.31
CA LEU A 54 -3.63 -4.73 -17.10
C LEU A 54 -4.43 -4.02 -16.00
N PHE A 55 -4.38 -2.69 -15.94
CA PHE A 55 -4.92 -1.94 -14.80
C PHE A 55 -5.85 -0.77 -15.17
N LEU A 56 -5.77 -0.16 -16.38
CA LEU A 56 -6.65 0.96 -16.75
C LEU A 56 -8.07 0.52 -17.10
N GLU A 57 -8.25 -0.71 -17.59
CA GLU A 57 -9.58 -1.20 -18.01
C GLU A 57 -10.46 -1.62 -16.83
N PHE A 58 -9.90 -1.71 -15.62
CA PHE A 58 -10.57 -2.17 -14.42
C PHE A 58 -10.83 -1.01 -13.46
N GLU A 59 -12.10 -0.66 -13.26
CA GLU A 59 -12.51 0.39 -12.31
C GLU A 59 -12.04 0.08 -10.88
N GLU A 60 -11.90 -1.20 -10.53
CA GLU A 60 -11.41 -1.65 -9.22
C GLU A 60 -9.98 -1.20 -8.92
N PHE A 61 -9.20 -0.86 -9.95
CA PHE A 61 -7.80 -0.45 -9.87
C PHE A 61 -7.59 1.03 -10.25
N GLU A 62 -8.65 1.82 -10.41
CA GLU A 62 -8.56 3.22 -10.84
C GLU A 62 -7.63 4.05 -9.93
N GLU A 63 -7.86 4.02 -8.61
CA GLU A 63 -7.04 4.76 -7.65
C GLU A 63 -5.56 4.33 -7.68
N PHE A 64 -5.30 3.02 -7.73
CA PHE A 64 -3.96 2.46 -7.85
C PHE A 64 -3.26 2.95 -9.13
N THR A 65 -3.97 2.88 -10.24
CA THR A 65 -3.48 3.29 -11.56
C THR A 65 -3.15 4.78 -11.59
N GLN A 66 -4.01 5.60 -10.99
CA GLN A 66 -3.80 7.04 -10.92
C GLN A 66 -2.51 7.39 -10.15
N ILE A 67 -2.23 6.72 -9.03
CA ILE A 67 -0.98 6.92 -8.26
C ILE A 67 0.26 6.67 -9.12
N VAL A 68 0.24 5.58 -9.90
CA VAL A 68 1.36 5.24 -10.79
C VAL A 68 1.50 6.28 -11.90
N LEU A 69 0.40 6.71 -12.52
CA LEU A 69 0.39 7.71 -13.58
C LEU A 69 0.86 9.09 -13.09
N ASP A 70 0.42 9.52 -11.91
CA ASP A 70 0.81 10.80 -11.31
C ASP A 70 2.32 10.84 -11.06
N THR A 71 2.90 9.73 -10.57
CA THR A 71 4.36 9.61 -10.40
C THR A 71 5.10 9.81 -11.74
N VAL A 72 4.58 9.22 -12.82
CA VAL A 72 5.14 9.35 -14.18
C VAL A 72 5.04 10.80 -14.66
N ALA A 73 3.89 11.44 -14.45
CA ALA A 73 3.64 12.81 -14.86
C ALA A 73 4.51 13.83 -14.09
N GLU A 74 4.64 13.67 -12.78
CA GLU A 74 5.40 14.58 -11.91
C GLU A 74 6.92 14.37 -11.97
N ARG A 75 7.37 13.24 -12.53
CA ARG A 75 8.80 12.87 -12.63
C ARG A 75 9.52 12.91 -11.28
N ARG A 76 8.81 12.52 -10.21
CA ARG A 76 9.32 12.48 -8.85
C ARG A 76 8.87 11.18 -8.20
N ASP A 77 9.68 10.64 -7.30
CA ASP A 77 9.29 9.52 -6.44
C ASP A 77 8.08 9.90 -5.57
N SER A 78 7.17 8.95 -5.34
CA SER A 78 6.06 9.15 -4.41
C SER A 78 6.48 8.74 -2.98
N GLU A 79 6.13 9.57 -1.98
CA GLU A 79 6.52 9.32 -0.58
C GLU A 79 5.85 8.09 0.03
N ARG A 80 4.67 7.73 -0.51
CA ARG A 80 3.81 6.54 -0.28
C ARG A 80 2.37 7.01 -0.40
N ALA A 81 1.58 6.33 -1.21
CA ALA A 81 0.15 6.58 -1.33
C ALA A 81 -0.63 5.37 -0.83
N ILE A 82 -1.77 5.61 -0.19
CA ILE A 82 -2.66 4.54 0.27
C ILE A 82 -3.90 4.56 -0.62
N THR A 83 -4.23 3.42 -1.19
CA THR A 83 -5.42 3.22 -2.03
C THR A 83 -6.22 2.03 -1.51
N ARG A 84 -7.53 2.04 -1.77
CA ARG A 84 -8.38 0.88 -1.54
C ARG A 84 -8.76 0.25 -2.87
N VAL A 85 -8.37 -1.00 -3.05
CA VAL A 85 -8.74 -1.78 -4.24
C VAL A 85 -9.74 -2.86 -3.84
N ARG A 86 -10.59 -3.22 -4.79
CA ARG A 86 -11.52 -4.34 -4.63
C ARG A 86 -11.01 -5.53 -5.41
N ILE A 87 -10.80 -6.65 -4.71
CA ILE A 87 -10.31 -7.91 -5.28
C ILE A 87 -11.39 -8.96 -5.04
N GLY A 88 -12.17 -9.25 -6.07
CA GLY A 88 -13.39 -10.06 -5.91
C GLY A 88 -14.36 -9.38 -4.94
N ASP A 89 -14.69 -10.07 -3.85
CA ASP A 89 -15.60 -9.56 -2.81
C ASP A 89 -14.88 -8.86 -1.64
N GLU A 90 -13.54 -8.87 -1.62
CA GLU A 90 -12.74 -8.26 -0.55
C GLU A 90 -12.26 -6.85 -0.92
N VAL A 91 -12.23 -5.94 0.06
CA VAL A 91 -11.61 -4.62 -0.07
C VAL A 91 -10.28 -4.65 0.66
N ARG A 92 -9.20 -4.33 -0.04
CA ARG A 92 -7.85 -4.29 0.52
C ARG A 92 -7.30 -2.87 0.50
N SER A 93 -6.63 -2.50 1.59
CA SER A 93 -5.88 -1.25 1.68
C SER A 93 -4.44 -1.50 1.26
N LEU A 94 -4.03 -0.92 0.13
CA LEU A 94 -2.70 -1.08 -0.42
C LEU A 94 -1.89 0.20 -0.21
N CYS A 95 -0.65 0.04 0.26
CA CYS A 95 0.34 1.10 0.33
C CYS A 95 1.26 0.98 -0.88
N VAL A 96 1.22 1.97 -1.76
CA VAL A 96 1.95 2.03 -3.02
C VAL A 96 3.13 2.97 -2.85
N THR A 97 4.33 2.48 -3.15
CA THR A 97 5.55 3.28 -3.24
C THR A 97 6.07 3.18 -4.65
N THR A 98 6.39 4.32 -5.27
CA THR A 98 6.93 4.38 -6.62
C THR A 98 8.28 5.09 -6.61
N SER A 99 9.25 4.54 -7.33
CA SER A 99 10.59 5.11 -7.42
C SER A 99 11.21 4.90 -8.79
N TYR A 100 11.92 5.89 -9.31
CA TYR A 100 12.66 5.73 -10.57
C TYR A 100 13.94 4.92 -10.38
N LEU A 101 14.09 3.87 -11.17
CA LEU A 101 15.38 3.21 -11.35
C LEU A 101 16.20 4.03 -12.34
N THR A 102 17.36 4.54 -11.91
CA THR A 102 18.28 5.30 -12.76
C THR A 102 19.53 4.49 -13.06
N ASP A 103 20.01 4.61 -14.31
CA ASP A 103 21.35 4.17 -14.70
C ASP A 103 22.28 5.39 -14.72
N LYS A 104 23.51 5.19 -14.26
CA LYS A 104 24.57 6.21 -14.33
C LYS A 104 25.39 5.98 -15.58
N GLN A 105 24.99 6.64 -16.67
CA GLN A 105 25.79 6.72 -17.89
C GLN A 105 26.37 8.13 -18.03
N ASP A 106 27.68 8.22 -18.28
CA ASP A 106 28.41 9.47 -18.52
C ASP A 106 28.15 10.58 -17.48
N GLY A 107 28.03 10.21 -16.21
CA GLY A 107 27.82 11.15 -15.10
C GLY A 107 26.42 11.80 -15.04
N ARG A 108 25.48 11.36 -15.90
CA ARG A 108 24.07 11.76 -15.84
C ARG A 108 23.22 10.58 -15.37
N GLU A 109 22.33 10.84 -14.42
CA GLU A 109 21.32 9.87 -14.02
C GLU A 109 20.20 9.88 -15.08
N LYS A 110 20.12 8.79 -15.84
CA LYS A 110 19.05 8.60 -16.81
C LYS A 110 18.08 7.58 -16.20
N PRO A 111 16.81 7.93 -15.97
CA PRO A 111 15.86 6.95 -15.49
C PRO A 111 15.64 5.91 -16.59
N ILE A 112 15.65 4.63 -16.22
CA ILE A 112 15.52 3.48 -17.12
C ILE A 112 14.24 2.67 -16.87
N ALA A 113 13.67 2.71 -15.67
CA ALA A 113 12.39 2.07 -15.34
C ALA A 113 11.73 2.74 -14.14
N LEU A 114 10.44 2.49 -13.95
CA LEU A 114 9.70 2.79 -12.74
C LEU A 114 9.54 1.53 -11.91
N ILE A 115 9.95 1.57 -10.64
CA ILE A 115 9.70 0.50 -9.67
C ILE A 115 8.45 0.86 -8.89
N VAL A 116 7.53 -0.09 -8.80
CA VAL A 116 6.30 0.00 -8.01
C VAL A 116 6.35 -1.09 -6.95
N VAL A 117 6.25 -0.70 -5.68
CA VAL A 117 6.13 -1.60 -4.53
C VAL A 117 4.76 -1.41 -3.93
N VAL A 118 4.07 -2.52 -3.69
CA VAL A 118 2.69 -2.57 -3.20
C VAL A 118 2.67 -3.44 -1.95
N ALA A 119 2.40 -2.84 -0.81
CA ALA A 119 2.26 -3.55 0.46
C ALA A 119 0.79 -3.62 0.86
N ASP A 120 0.29 -4.81 1.20
CA ASP A 120 -1.03 -4.95 1.80
C ASP A 120 -0.96 -4.52 3.27
N VAL A 121 -1.67 -3.45 3.59
CA VAL A 121 -1.73 -2.88 4.94
C VAL A 121 -3.11 -3.00 5.56
N THR A 122 -3.99 -3.84 4.99
CA THR A 122 -5.39 -4.00 5.42
C THR A 122 -5.46 -4.36 6.90
N GLU A 123 -4.85 -5.48 7.30
CA GLU A 123 -4.85 -5.95 8.69
C GLU A 123 -4.23 -4.91 9.65
N VAL A 124 -3.09 -4.33 9.27
CA VAL A 124 -2.39 -3.33 10.09
C VAL A 124 -3.28 -2.09 10.31
N ARG A 125 -4.02 -1.67 9.28
CA ARG A 125 -4.94 -0.53 9.37
C ARG A 125 -6.17 -0.84 10.19
N GLU A 126 -6.80 -1.98 9.98
CA GLU A 126 -7.98 -2.42 10.75
C GLU A 126 -7.65 -2.53 12.23
N LEU A 127 -6.50 -3.12 12.58
CA LEU A 127 -6.02 -3.20 13.96
C LEU A 127 -5.81 -1.81 14.57
N ARG A 128 -5.18 -0.90 13.82
CA ARG A 128 -4.92 0.47 14.28
C ARG A 128 -6.22 1.27 14.46
N GLU A 129 -7.18 1.11 13.55
CA GLU A 129 -8.49 1.76 13.64
C GLU A 129 -9.29 1.22 14.84
N SER A 130 -9.23 -0.10 15.07
CA SER A 130 -9.84 -0.72 16.26
C SER A 130 -9.20 -0.24 17.57
N GLU A 131 -7.86 -0.10 17.62
CA GLU A 131 -7.14 0.41 18.79
C GLU A 131 -7.56 1.86 19.13
N LEU A 132 -7.60 2.72 18.10
CA LEU A 132 -8.03 4.11 18.26
C LEU A 132 -9.48 4.19 18.76
N HIS A 133 -10.38 3.39 18.18
CA HIS A 133 -11.77 3.33 18.61
C HIS A 133 -11.90 2.88 20.07
N MET A 134 -11.18 1.83 20.47
CA MET A 134 -11.18 1.35 21.86
C MET A 134 -10.65 2.41 22.83
N THR A 135 -9.60 3.14 22.44
CA THR A 135 -9.04 4.23 23.26
C THR A 135 -10.05 5.36 23.48
N GLU A 136 -10.79 5.74 22.43
CA GLU A 136 -11.84 6.76 22.50
C GLU A 136 -12.96 6.30 23.46
N VAL A 137 -13.43 5.06 23.33
CA VAL A 137 -14.48 4.47 24.19
C VAL A 137 -14.03 4.43 25.65
N ILE A 138 -12.80 3.99 25.93
CA ILE A 138 -12.26 3.93 27.30
C ILE A 138 -12.20 5.33 27.92
N LYS A 139 -11.77 6.36 27.16
CA LYS A 139 -11.76 7.74 27.66
C LYS A 139 -13.16 8.22 28.02
N GLN A 140 -14.13 7.97 27.16
CA GLN A 140 -15.52 8.38 27.41
C GLN A 140 -16.08 7.72 28.68
N GLN A 141 -15.86 6.41 28.87
CA GLN A 141 -16.30 5.70 30.08
C GLN A 141 -15.63 6.21 31.36
N LEU A 142 -14.34 6.54 31.29
CA LEU A 142 -13.62 7.11 32.44
C LEU A 142 -14.19 8.48 32.83
N ASP A 143 -14.56 9.31 31.86
CA ASP A 143 -15.14 10.63 32.13
C ASP A 143 -16.58 10.53 32.66
N GLU A 144 -17.39 9.62 32.13
CA GLU A 144 -18.71 9.30 32.69
C GLU A 144 -18.62 8.82 34.14
N LEU A 145 -17.68 7.92 34.43
CA LEU A 145 -17.46 7.40 35.78
C LEU A 145 -17.01 8.50 36.76
N LYS A 146 -16.08 9.38 36.35
CA LYS A 146 -15.66 10.53 37.17
C LYS A 146 -16.82 11.47 37.48
N ASN A 147 -17.66 11.77 36.49
CA ASN A 147 -18.82 12.64 36.68
C ASN A 147 -19.82 12.00 37.66
N ALA A 148 -20.11 10.71 37.51
CA ALA A 148 -20.99 9.99 38.44
C ALA A 148 -20.45 9.97 39.87
N TYR A 149 -19.13 9.78 40.07
CA TYR A 149 -18.52 9.87 41.40
C TYR A 149 -18.65 11.27 42.00
N ARG A 150 -18.42 12.32 41.20
CA ARG A 150 -18.58 13.71 41.67
C ARG A 150 -20.01 13.99 42.11
N ASP A 151 -21.00 13.55 41.34
CA ASP A 151 -22.41 13.76 41.65
C ASP A 151 -22.81 13.05 42.97
N ILE A 152 -22.27 11.86 43.24
CA ILE A 152 -22.48 11.13 44.50
C ILE A 152 -21.81 11.86 45.67
N GLU A 153 -20.57 12.33 45.52
CA GLU A 153 -19.88 13.09 46.58
C GLU A 153 -20.62 14.38 46.95
N GLU A 154 -21.14 15.10 45.94
CA GLU A 154 -21.95 16.30 46.15
C GLU A 154 -23.27 16.00 46.88
N GLN A 155 -23.94 14.89 46.57
CA GLN A 155 -25.17 14.47 47.26
C GLN A 155 -24.92 14.01 48.70
N THR A 156 -23.78 13.34 48.95
CA THR A 156 -23.46 12.79 50.28
C THR A 156 -23.01 13.88 51.25
N THR A 157 -22.42 14.97 50.74
CA THR A 157 -22.00 16.13 51.55
C THR A 157 -23.18 16.98 52.03
N HIS A 158 -24.38 16.80 51.45
CA HIS A 158 -25.56 17.64 51.74
C HIS A 158 -26.57 17.03 52.74
N PHE A 159 -26.26 15.88 53.35
CA PHE A 159 -27.07 15.29 54.43
C PHE A 159 -26.58 15.78 55.81
N PRO A 160 -27.38 16.56 56.56
CA PRO A 160 -27.05 17.03 57.91
C PRO A 160 -27.20 15.95 58.99
#